data_AF-A0A348WHG2-F1
#
_entry.id   AF-A0A348WHG2-F1
#
_cell.length_a   1.000
_cell.length_b   1.000
_cell.length_c   1.000
_cell.angle_alpha   90.00
_cell.angle_beta   90.00
_cell.angle_gamma   90.00
#
_symmetry.space_group_name_H-M   'P 1'
#
loop_
_entity.id
_entity.type
_entity.pdbx_description
1 polymer ?
#
loop_
_entity_poly.entity_id
_entity_poly.type
_entity_poly.pdbx_seq_one_letter_code
_entity_poly.pdbx_strand_id
1 'polypeptide(L)'
;VRNRHSRDADEIPTQHRRSVFGRFIHLIAANPVAPLLAFAAIFVLVGSVLIFYMGNNRGVEFFVESEPENAIVYVRARGNLSLEQQDSLVRQAEEIVLEHPNVKSAFAFAGDGGLNNNTGGAQPPRDTIGQVQIELIAWEDRPTRRETWFSLFGLDFTRQISDPDADGDRTIDELTARLSQIPGIKIEILALERGPASAKPVHLRIKGDNWQLLRDFTETAREKFEETQGLTLIEDTLPLPS
;
A
#
# COMPACT_ATOMS: atom_id res chain seq x y z
N VAL A 1 46.74 1.08 -78.40
CA VAL A 1 47.77 1.36 -77.36
C VAL A 1 47.24 2.49 -76.49
N ARG A 2 47.06 2.46 -75.17
CA ARG A 2 47.10 1.47 -74.09
C ARG A 2 46.36 2.17 -72.94
N ASN A 3 45.23 1.65 -72.47
CA ASN A 3 44.56 2.11 -71.25
C ASN A 3 45.46 1.85 -70.05
N ARG A 4 45.64 2.84 -69.17
CA ARG A 4 46.19 2.63 -67.84
C ARG A 4 45.55 3.63 -66.87
N HIS A 5 44.39 3.25 -66.33
CA HIS A 5 43.93 3.78 -65.04
C HIS A 5 44.68 2.99 -63.96
N SER A 6 45.64 3.62 -63.30
CA SER A 6 46.17 3.14 -62.03
C SER A 6 45.12 3.44 -60.96
N ARG A 7 44.38 2.40 -60.55
CA ARG A 7 43.70 2.41 -59.25
C ARG A 7 44.74 2.01 -58.22
N ASP A 8 45.21 2.97 -57.45
CA ASP A 8 45.87 2.66 -56.18
C ASP A 8 44.82 1.98 -55.30
N ALA A 9 45.01 0.70 -55.05
CA ALA A 9 44.24 -0.03 -54.06
C ALA A 9 44.73 0.44 -52.70
N ASP A 10 43.94 1.27 -52.04
CA ASP A 10 44.13 1.61 -50.64
C ASP A 10 43.88 0.34 -49.82
N GLU A 11 44.95 -0.36 -49.44
CA GLU A 11 44.87 -1.52 -48.57
C GLU A 11 44.45 -1.05 -47.18
N ILE A 12 43.15 -1.15 -46.87
CA ILE A 12 42.64 -0.93 -45.52
C ILE A 12 43.28 -1.99 -44.62
N PRO A 13 44.11 -1.64 -43.62
CA PRO A 13 44.69 -2.62 -42.73
C PRO A 13 43.58 -3.17 -41.83
N THR A 14 43.05 -4.35 -42.16
CA THR A 14 42.06 -5.05 -41.32
C THR A 14 42.76 -5.68 -40.12
N GLN A 15 43.21 -4.86 -39.17
CA GLN A 15 43.65 -5.36 -37.88
C GLN A 15 42.42 -5.75 -37.07
N HIS A 16 42.03 -7.03 -37.14
CA HIS A 16 40.96 -7.62 -36.34
C HIS A 16 41.35 -7.61 -34.85
N ARG A 17 41.20 -6.47 -34.16
CA ARG A 17 41.30 -6.39 -32.70
C ARG A 17 39.96 -6.81 -32.11
N ARG A 18 39.95 -7.97 -31.45
CA ARG A 18 38.76 -8.46 -30.73
C ARG A 18 38.35 -7.45 -29.66
N SER A 19 37.08 -7.04 -29.65
CA SER A 19 36.50 -6.20 -28.59
C SER A 19 36.53 -6.95 -27.24
N VAL A 20 36.24 -6.25 -26.13
CA VAL A 20 36.10 -6.90 -24.80
C VAL A 20 35.09 -8.05 -24.87
N PHE A 21 33.98 -7.82 -25.57
CA PHE A 21 32.98 -8.85 -25.86
C PHE A 21 33.55 -9.99 -26.73
N GLY A 22 34.28 -9.69 -27.80
CA GLY A 22 34.90 -10.71 -28.66
C GLY A 22 35.95 -11.57 -27.96
N ARG A 23 36.65 -11.02 -26.97
CA ARG A 23 37.57 -11.79 -26.11
C ARG A 23 36.81 -12.71 -25.15
N PHE A 24 35.71 -12.24 -24.57
CA PHE A 24 34.83 -13.05 -23.72
C PHE A 24 34.22 -14.24 -24.49
N ILE A 25 33.68 -14.00 -25.68
CA ILE A 25 33.13 -15.06 -26.54
C ILE A 25 34.22 -16.05 -26.95
N HIS A 26 35.42 -15.58 -27.30
CA HIS A 26 36.51 -16.49 -27.62
C HIS A 26 36.93 -17.34 -26.41
N LEU A 27 36.94 -16.79 -25.20
CA LEU A 27 37.24 -17.56 -23.98
C LEU A 27 36.23 -18.69 -23.75
N ILE A 28 34.95 -18.45 -24.04
CA ILE A 28 33.88 -19.43 -23.88
C ILE A 28 33.83 -20.45 -25.03
N ALA A 29 34.11 -20.02 -26.27
CA ALA A 29 33.93 -20.86 -27.45
C ALA A 29 35.22 -21.54 -27.95
N ALA A 30 36.41 -21.12 -27.51
CA ALA A 30 37.68 -21.68 -27.98
C ALA A 30 38.09 -22.99 -27.29
N ASN A 31 37.42 -23.37 -26.20
CA ASN A 31 37.69 -24.62 -25.47
C ASN A 31 36.45 -25.53 -25.53
N PRO A 32 36.56 -26.79 -25.96
CA PRO A 32 35.42 -27.72 -26.04
C PRO A 32 34.69 -27.96 -24.70
N VAL A 33 35.33 -27.67 -23.56
CA VAL A 33 34.75 -27.82 -22.21
C VAL A 33 33.94 -26.59 -21.77
N ALA A 34 34.29 -25.41 -22.26
CA ALA A 34 33.70 -24.15 -21.80
C ALA A 34 32.19 -24.00 -22.12
N PRO A 35 31.66 -24.50 -23.26
CA PRO A 35 30.21 -24.55 -23.48
C PRO A 35 29.46 -25.42 -22.47
N LEU A 36 30.05 -26.54 -22.04
CA LEU A 36 29.45 -27.42 -21.02
C LEU A 36 29.43 -26.75 -19.65
N LEU A 37 30.49 -26.03 -19.29
CA LEU A 37 30.55 -25.25 -18.05
C LEU A 37 29.54 -24.10 -18.07
N ALA A 38 29.37 -23.41 -19.20
CA ALA A 38 28.36 -22.38 -19.35
C ALA A 38 26.95 -22.95 -19.19
N PHE A 39 26.68 -24.12 -19.76
CA PHE A 39 25.40 -24.83 -19.60
C PHE A 39 25.16 -25.23 -18.14
N ALA A 40 26.16 -25.82 -17.48
CA ALA A 40 26.08 -26.15 -16.05
C ALA A 40 25.86 -24.90 -15.18
N ALA A 41 26.54 -23.79 -15.49
CA ALA A 41 26.37 -22.52 -14.79
C ALA A 41 24.95 -21.97 -14.93
N ILE A 42 24.35 -22.07 -16.13
CA ILE A 42 22.95 -21.69 -16.34
C ILE A 42 22.01 -22.57 -15.51
N PHE A 43 22.21 -23.89 -15.49
CA PHE A 43 21.38 -24.79 -14.66
C PHE A 43 21.52 -24.52 -13.17
N VAL A 44 22.73 -24.25 -12.70
CA VAL A 44 22.99 -23.86 -11.31
C VAL A 44 22.32 -22.52 -11.00
N LEU A 45 22.39 -21.54 -11.90
CA LEU A 45 21.76 -20.23 -11.74
C LEU A 45 20.23 -20.34 -11.73
N VAL A 46 19.64 -21.04 -12.69
CA VAL A 46 18.18 -21.23 -12.77
C VAL A 46 17.70 -22.04 -11.57
N GLY A 47 18.39 -23.14 -11.24
CA GLY A 47 18.07 -23.97 -10.09
C GLY A 47 18.16 -23.21 -8.78
N SER A 48 19.19 -22.37 -8.60
CA SER A 48 19.32 -21.55 -7.39
C SER A 48 18.23 -20.48 -7.29
N VAL A 49 17.89 -19.81 -8.40
CA VAL A 49 16.78 -18.84 -8.44
C VAL A 49 15.45 -19.52 -8.11
N LEU A 50 15.18 -20.72 -8.65
CA LEU A 50 13.94 -21.46 -8.36
C LEU A 50 13.87 -21.94 -6.90
N ILE A 51 14.96 -22.49 -6.36
CA ILE A 51 15.03 -22.92 -4.95
C ILE A 51 14.84 -21.71 -4.03
N PHE A 52 15.51 -20.60 -4.33
CA PHE A 52 15.38 -19.36 -3.59
C PHE A 52 13.95 -18.81 -3.66
N TYR A 53 13.35 -18.76 -4.85
CA TYR A 53 11.96 -18.33 -5.02
C TYR A 53 10.99 -19.22 -4.24
N MET A 54 11.12 -20.55 -4.30
CA MET A 54 10.25 -21.46 -3.54
C MET A 54 10.39 -21.27 -2.02
N GLY A 55 11.61 -21.06 -1.51
CA GLY A 55 11.86 -20.84 -0.08
C GLY A 55 11.48 -19.45 0.42
N ASN A 56 11.32 -18.47 -0.48
CA ASN A 56 11.09 -17.06 -0.14
C ASN A 56 9.86 -16.46 -0.83
N ASN A 57 8.94 -17.28 -1.36
CA ASN A 57 7.75 -16.79 -2.05
C ASN A 57 6.83 -16.03 -1.06
N ARG A 58 6.64 -14.72 -1.29
CA ARG A 58 5.80 -13.84 -0.45
C ARG A 58 4.33 -13.80 -0.87
N GLY A 59 3.92 -14.61 -1.85
CA GLY A 59 2.55 -14.65 -2.37
C GLY A 59 2.34 -13.74 -3.59
N VAL A 60 1.08 -13.59 -4.00
CA VAL A 60 0.65 -12.70 -5.08
C VAL A 60 -0.38 -11.73 -4.55
N GLU A 61 -0.24 -10.46 -4.89
CA GLU A 61 -1.17 -9.40 -4.54
C GLU A 61 -1.87 -8.95 -5.83
N PHE A 62 -3.21 -8.98 -5.84
CA PHE A 62 -3.99 -8.75 -7.07
C PHE A 62 -4.11 -7.28 -7.45
N PHE A 63 -4.02 -6.40 -6.47
CA PHE A 63 -4.08 -4.95 -6.63
C PHE A 63 -3.04 -4.35 -5.70
N VAL A 64 -2.15 -3.52 -6.23
CA VAL A 64 -1.26 -2.73 -5.37
C VAL A 64 -2.13 -1.68 -4.68
N GLU A 65 -2.12 -1.65 -3.35
CA GLU A 65 -2.83 -0.64 -2.57
C GLU A 65 -2.40 0.76 -3.06
N SER A 66 -3.37 1.57 -3.46
CA SER A 66 -3.11 2.96 -3.81
C SER A 66 -3.13 3.77 -2.54
N GLU A 67 -2.03 4.45 -2.27
CA GLU A 67 -1.91 5.36 -1.14
C GLU A 67 -3.11 6.33 -1.06
N PRO A 68 -3.75 6.49 0.10
CA PRO A 68 -4.96 7.27 0.20
C PRO A 68 -4.68 8.76 0.01
N GLU A 69 -5.55 9.40 -0.77
CA GLU A 69 -5.62 10.87 -0.90
C GLU A 69 -6.88 11.44 -0.26
N ASN A 70 -7.90 10.62 -0.03
CA ASN A 70 -9.12 11.02 0.65
C ASN A 70 -9.47 9.97 1.70
N ALA A 71 -10.07 10.38 2.81
CA ALA A 71 -10.58 9.45 3.81
C ALA A 71 -11.80 10.04 4.54
N ILE A 72 -12.55 9.16 5.20
CA ILE A 72 -13.67 9.52 6.06
C ILE A 72 -13.38 9.02 7.46
N VAL A 73 -13.29 9.93 8.42
CA VAL A 73 -13.19 9.63 9.84
C VAL A 73 -14.60 9.52 10.41
N TYR A 74 -15.05 8.31 10.70
CA TYR A 74 -16.31 8.08 11.40
C TYR A 74 -16.14 8.27 12.90
N VAL A 75 -16.96 9.15 13.47
CA VAL A 75 -17.00 9.43 14.91
C VAL A 75 -18.19 8.69 15.50
N ARG A 76 -17.92 7.82 16.48
CA ARG A 76 -18.93 6.96 17.09
C ARG A 76 -19.03 7.23 18.57
N ALA A 77 -20.24 7.29 19.11
CA ALA A 77 -20.45 7.50 20.53
C ALA A 77 -21.71 6.76 21.02
N ARG A 78 -21.75 6.46 22.32
CA ARG A 78 -22.91 5.76 22.92
C ARG A 78 -23.92 6.75 23.50
N GLY A 79 -25.19 6.37 23.39
CA GLY A 79 -26.31 7.04 24.05
C GLY A 79 -27.15 7.92 23.13
N ASN A 80 -28.22 8.47 23.67
CA ASN A 80 -29.10 9.40 22.96
C ASN A 80 -28.58 10.83 23.08
N LEU A 81 -27.44 11.10 22.43
CA LEU A 81 -26.80 12.41 22.43
C LEU A 81 -27.67 13.43 21.67
N SER A 82 -27.78 14.65 22.20
CA SER A 82 -28.37 15.77 21.45
C SER A 82 -27.47 16.17 20.28
N LEU A 83 -28.02 16.84 19.28
CA LEU A 83 -27.24 17.29 18.11
C LEU A 83 -26.07 18.19 18.53
N GLU A 84 -26.24 19.02 19.55
CA GLU A 84 -25.19 19.90 20.08
C GLU A 84 -24.06 19.09 20.74
N GLN A 85 -24.39 17.99 21.41
CA GLN A 85 -23.40 17.09 22.00
C GLN A 85 -22.65 16.31 20.92
N GLN A 86 -23.35 15.85 19.88
CA GLN A 86 -22.72 15.20 18.73
C GLN A 86 -21.75 16.17 18.02
N ASP A 87 -22.20 17.40 17.77
CA ASP A 87 -21.37 18.45 17.16
C ASP A 87 -20.12 18.75 18.00
N SER A 88 -20.24 18.87 19.32
CA SER A 88 -19.10 19.12 20.20
C SER A 88 -18.06 17.99 20.17
N LEU A 89 -18.47 16.74 19.96
CA LEU A 89 -17.55 15.60 19.86
C LEU A 89 -16.91 15.52 18.47
N VAL A 90 -17.70 15.74 17.43
CA VAL A 90 -17.22 15.74 16.04
C VAL A 90 -16.23 16.90 15.82
N ARG A 91 -16.48 18.07 16.41
CA ARG A 91 -15.58 19.22 16.34
C ARG A 91 -14.21 18.95 16.97
N GLN A 92 -14.16 18.22 18.09
CA GLN A 92 -12.87 17.81 18.67
C GLN A 92 -12.09 16.91 17.73
N ALA A 93 -12.77 16.00 17.03
CA ALA A 93 -12.12 15.17 16.01
C ALA A 93 -11.63 16.01 14.81
N GLU A 94 -12.44 16.97 14.36
CA GLU A 94 -12.09 17.91 13.28
C GLU A 94 -10.84 18.73 13.62
N GLU A 95 -10.76 19.28 14.84
CA GLU A 95 -9.61 20.07 15.29
C GLU A 95 -8.31 19.25 15.22
N ILE A 96 -8.31 18.01 15.73
CA ILE A 96 -7.15 17.11 15.65
C ILE A 96 -6.76 16.79 14.21
N VAL A 97 -7.74 16.60 13.33
CA VAL A 97 -7.51 16.34 11.91
C VAL A 97 -6.85 17.55 11.24
N LEU A 98 -7.37 18.76 11.48
CA LEU A 98 -6.87 20.00 10.87
C LEU A 98 -5.46 20.37 11.35
N GLU A 99 -5.05 19.93 12.53
CA GLU A 99 -3.69 20.12 13.04
C GLU A 99 -2.64 19.25 12.34
N HIS A 100 -3.05 18.26 11.56
CA HIS A 100 -2.12 17.34 10.90
C HIS A 100 -1.49 17.98 9.63
N PRO A 101 -0.15 18.00 9.49
CA PRO A 101 0.51 18.72 8.40
C PRO A 101 0.20 18.18 6.99
N ASN A 102 -0.12 16.89 6.90
CA ASN A 102 -0.44 16.22 5.62
C ASN A 102 -1.93 16.30 5.26
N VAL A 103 -2.77 16.93 6.08
CA VAL A 103 -4.19 17.16 5.77
C VAL A 103 -4.31 18.50 5.04
N LYS A 104 -4.82 18.46 3.81
CA LYS A 104 -5.04 19.62 2.96
C LYS A 104 -6.36 20.32 3.28
N SER A 105 -7.41 19.54 3.49
CA SER A 105 -8.73 20.06 3.86
C SER A 105 -9.50 19.04 4.70
N ALA A 106 -10.41 19.53 5.55
CA ALA A 106 -11.32 18.69 6.33
C ALA A 106 -12.73 19.32 6.37
N PHE A 107 -13.75 18.48 6.34
CA PHE A 107 -15.16 18.86 6.41
C PHE A 107 -15.90 17.97 7.41
N ALA A 108 -16.40 18.56 8.48
CA ALA A 108 -17.11 17.85 9.53
C ALA A 108 -18.65 17.90 9.36
N PHE A 109 -19.30 16.79 9.70
CA PHE A 109 -20.76 16.64 9.70
C PHE A 109 -21.19 15.91 10.97
N ALA A 110 -21.98 16.57 11.82
CA ALA A 110 -22.60 15.94 12.98
C ALA A 110 -24.00 15.40 12.64
N GLY A 111 -24.37 14.28 13.25
CA GLY A 111 -25.60 13.56 12.98
C GLY A 111 -25.59 12.80 11.65
N ASP A 112 -26.78 12.65 11.07
CA ASP A 112 -26.99 11.92 9.82
C ASP A 112 -26.75 12.86 8.63
N GLY A 113 -25.48 12.98 8.21
CA GLY A 113 -25.06 13.95 7.20
C GLY A 113 -23.71 13.61 6.55
N GLY A 114 -23.36 14.34 5.49
CA GLY A 114 -22.15 14.08 4.72
C GLY A 114 -22.14 14.57 3.28
N LEU A 115 -20.96 14.60 2.67
CA LEU A 115 -20.83 14.65 1.21
C LEU A 115 -21.08 13.26 0.61
N ASN A 116 -21.67 13.25 -0.59
CA ASN A 116 -21.83 12.04 -1.39
C ASN A 116 -20.47 11.58 -1.93
N ASN A 117 -19.83 10.66 -1.22
CA ASN A 117 -18.58 10.03 -1.65
C ASN A 117 -18.85 8.64 -2.22
N ASN A 118 -18.05 8.23 -3.20
CA ASN A 118 -18.04 6.84 -3.63
C ASN A 118 -17.27 6.01 -2.60
N THR A 119 -17.95 5.56 -1.54
CA THR A 119 -17.39 4.65 -0.53
C THR A 119 -17.35 3.19 -0.98
N GLY A 120 -17.71 2.94 -2.25
CA GLY A 120 -17.68 1.61 -2.80
C GLY A 120 -18.63 0.60 -2.18
N GLY A 121 -19.74 1.09 -1.64
CA GLY A 121 -20.71 0.26 -0.91
C GLY A 121 -20.36 0.04 0.56
N ALA A 122 -19.19 0.51 1.03
CA ALA A 122 -18.91 0.58 2.46
C ALA A 122 -19.96 1.47 3.15
N GLN A 123 -20.52 0.95 4.24
CA GLN A 123 -21.51 1.66 5.05
C GLN A 123 -20.82 2.26 6.28
N PRO A 124 -21.31 3.41 6.79
CA PRO A 124 -20.86 3.94 8.06
C PRO A 124 -20.98 2.88 9.18
N PRO A 125 -20.01 2.82 10.09
CA PRO A 125 -20.08 2.00 11.29
C PRO A 125 -21.36 2.23 12.11
N ARG A 126 -21.79 1.24 12.87
CA ARG A 126 -22.90 1.42 13.83
C ARG A 126 -22.51 2.45 14.91
N ASP A 127 -23.52 3.16 15.42
CA ASP A 127 -23.39 4.20 16.43
C ASP A 127 -22.55 5.41 15.97
N THR A 128 -22.47 5.63 14.67
CA THR A 128 -21.88 6.84 14.10
C THR A 128 -22.75 8.05 14.46
N ILE A 129 -22.14 9.02 15.13
CA ILE A 129 -22.76 10.30 15.52
C ILE A 129 -22.33 11.45 14.63
N GLY A 130 -21.42 11.20 13.69
CA GLY A 130 -20.95 12.16 12.70
C GLY A 130 -19.70 11.65 11.98
N GLN A 131 -19.23 12.43 11.02
CA GLN A 131 -18.05 12.11 10.24
C GLN A 131 -17.24 13.34 9.88
N VAL A 132 -15.93 13.18 9.76
CA VAL A 132 -14.99 14.20 9.25
C VAL A 132 -14.39 13.67 7.97
N GLN A 133 -14.69 14.30 6.85
CA GLN A 133 -14.14 13.95 5.54
C GLN A 133 -12.86 14.72 5.33
N ILE A 134 -11.80 14.03 4.94
CA ILE A 134 -10.45 14.61 4.86
C ILE A 134 -9.88 14.40 3.46
N GLU A 135 -9.21 15.43 2.97
CA GLU A 135 -8.37 15.40 1.77
C GLU A 135 -6.92 15.52 2.25
N LEU A 136 -6.09 14.55 1.90
CA LEU A 136 -4.65 14.60 2.15
C LEU A 136 -3.97 15.37 1.02
N ILE A 137 -2.72 15.78 1.24
CA ILE A 137 -1.90 16.35 0.16
C ILE A 137 -1.83 15.31 -0.97
N ALA A 138 -2.08 15.73 -2.22
CA ALA A 138 -2.01 14.86 -3.38
C ALA A 138 -0.63 14.24 -3.52
N TRP A 139 -0.53 13.00 -4.00
CA TRP A 139 0.73 12.28 -4.18
C TRP A 139 1.82 13.15 -4.83
N GLU A 140 1.43 13.94 -5.84
CA GLU A 140 2.32 14.75 -6.68
C GLU A 140 2.94 15.94 -5.96
N ASP A 141 2.24 16.43 -4.96
CA ASP A 141 2.60 17.60 -4.20
C ASP A 141 3.29 17.24 -2.88
N ARG A 142 3.42 15.93 -2.56
CA ARG A 142 4.09 15.47 -1.35
C ARG A 142 5.59 15.76 -1.40
N PRO A 143 6.19 16.14 -0.26
CA PRO A 143 7.62 16.35 -0.18
C PRO A 143 8.39 15.08 -0.58
N THR A 144 9.60 15.27 -1.11
CA THR A 144 10.48 14.17 -1.52
C THR A 144 11.81 14.27 -0.78
N ARG A 145 12.42 13.12 -0.50
CA ARG A 145 13.72 13.02 0.16
C ARG A 145 14.70 12.25 -0.74
N ARG A 146 16.00 12.54 -0.59
CA ARG A 146 17.05 11.71 -1.21
C ARG A 146 17.60 10.73 -0.20
N GLU A 147 17.70 9.47 -0.61
CA GLU A 147 18.34 8.42 0.17
C GLU A 147 19.43 7.73 -0.63
N THR A 148 20.41 7.15 0.07
CA THR A 148 21.44 6.32 -0.56
C THR A 148 20.82 4.98 -0.96
N TRP A 149 20.76 4.73 -2.26
CA TRP A 149 20.25 3.48 -2.82
C TRP A 149 21.26 2.35 -2.65
N PHE A 150 22.54 2.62 -2.91
CA PHE A 150 23.66 1.74 -2.58
C PHE A 150 24.98 2.51 -2.64
N SER A 151 26.02 1.95 -2.04
CA SER A 151 27.39 2.49 -2.09
C SER A 151 28.32 1.50 -2.78
N LEU A 152 29.15 1.97 -3.70
CA LEU A 152 30.14 1.13 -4.40
C LEU A 152 31.47 1.87 -4.52
N PHE A 153 32.56 1.23 -4.08
CA PHE A 153 33.91 1.81 -4.08
C PHE A 153 34.01 3.19 -3.40
N GLY A 154 33.23 3.43 -2.34
CA GLY A 154 33.19 4.72 -1.64
C GLY A 154 32.42 5.82 -2.37
N LEU A 155 31.67 5.47 -3.42
CA LEU A 155 30.73 6.37 -4.10
C LEU A 155 29.30 6.00 -3.72
N ASP A 156 28.56 7.00 -3.24
CA ASP A 156 27.14 6.85 -2.89
C ASP A 156 26.25 7.15 -4.10
N PHE A 157 25.44 6.16 -4.46
CA PHE A 157 24.41 6.31 -5.48
C PHE A 157 23.11 6.62 -4.78
N THR A 158 22.61 7.84 -4.95
CA THR A 158 21.39 8.31 -4.29
C THR A 158 20.19 8.28 -5.23
N ARG A 159 19.00 8.09 -4.69
CA ARG A 159 17.72 8.18 -5.41
C ARG A 159 16.77 9.13 -4.69
N GLN A 160 15.85 9.74 -5.45
CA GLN A 160 14.78 10.55 -4.90
C GLN A 160 13.56 9.64 -4.65
N ILE A 161 13.01 9.72 -3.45
CA ILE A 161 11.81 9.00 -3.02
C ILE A 161 10.80 10.00 -2.46
N SER A 162 9.52 9.64 -2.44
CA SER A 162 8.52 10.35 -1.65
C SER A 162 8.94 10.32 -0.17
N ASP A 163 8.73 11.41 0.55
CA ASP A 163 9.06 11.48 1.97
C ASP A 163 8.12 10.53 2.75
N PRO A 164 8.65 9.50 3.44
CA PRO A 164 7.83 8.56 4.19
C PRO A 164 7.01 9.22 5.30
N ASP A 165 7.40 10.42 5.76
CA ASP A 165 6.66 11.17 6.78
C ASP A 165 5.38 11.81 6.21
N ALA A 166 5.30 11.97 4.88
CA ALA A 166 4.12 12.47 4.17
C ALA A 166 3.21 11.36 3.64
N ASP A 167 3.54 10.10 3.96
CA ASP A 167 2.83 8.93 3.45
C ASP A 167 1.36 8.91 3.94
N GLY A 168 0.45 8.51 3.06
CA GLY A 168 -0.98 8.53 3.27
C GLY A 168 -1.40 7.54 4.35
N ASP A 169 -0.90 6.31 4.27
CA ASP A 169 -1.21 5.27 5.26
C ASP A 169 -0.63 5.64 6.62
N ARG A 170 0.61 6.15 6.62
CA ARG A 170 1.22 6.70 7.83
C ARG A 170 0.38 7.82 8.45
N THR A 171 -0.12 8.74 7.62
CA THR A 171 -0.96 9.85 8.09
C THR A 171 -2.25 9.33 8.72
N ILE A 172 -2.87 8.31 8.13
CA ILE A 172 -4.08 7.68 8.68
C ILE A 172 -3.78 6.97 10.01
N ASP A 173 -2.64 6.29 10.14
CA ASP A 173 -2.19 5.68 11.39
C ASP A 173 -1.96 6.74 12.49
N GLU A 174 -1.28 7.84 12.17
CA GLU A 174 -1.03 8.94 13.09
C GLU A 174 -2.34 9.61 13.54
N LEU A 175 -3.26 9.86 12.60
CA LEU A 175 -4.60 10.37 12.91
C LEU A 175 -5.36 9.39 13.79
N THR A 176 -5.35 8.10 13.47
CA THR A 176 -6.00 7.05 14.28
C THR A 176 -5.47 7.06 15.71
N ALA A 177 -4.15 7.15 15.89
CA ALA A 177 -3.51 7.17 17.20
C ALA A 177 -3.87 8.43 18.01
N ARG A 178 -3.96 9.60 17.37
CA ARG A 178 -4.34 10.86 18.04
C ARG A 178 -5.83 10.90 18.37
N LEU A 179 -6.68 10.57 17.40
CA LEU A 179 -8.14 10.61 17.54
C LEU A 179 -8.66 9.60 18.56
N SER A 180 -8.00 8.44 18.69
CA SER A 180 -8.33 7.43 19.71
C SER A 180 -8.12 7.90 21.15
N GLN A 181 -7.46 9.05 21.36
CA GLN A 181 -7.27 9.64 22.70
C GLN A 181 -8.49 10.44 23.16
N ILE A 182 -9.44 10.75 22.27
CA ILE A 182 -10.63 11.53 22.63
C ILE A 182 -11.54 10.67 23.53
N PRO A 183 -11.80 11.10 24.78
CA PRO A 183 -12.65 10.33 25.69
C PRO A 183 -14.11 10.30 25.22
N GLY A 184 -14.75 9.15 25.34
CA GLY A 184 -16.19 9.00 25.11
C GLY A 184 -16.59 8.72 23.66
N ILE A 185 -15.64 8.68 22.73
CA ILE A 185 -15.87 8.32 21.32
C ILE A 185 -14.99 7.15 20.87
N LYS A 186 -15.42 6.47 19.81
CA LYS A 186 -14.61 5.53 19.03
C LYS A 186 -14.47 6.08 17.63
N ILE A 187 -13.31 5.83 17.03
CA ILE A 187 -12.95 6.36 15.73
C ILE A 187 -12.68 5.20 14.79
N GLU A 188 -13.16 5.34 13.56
CA GLU A 188 -12.85 4.43 12.47
C GLU A 188 -12.59 5.26 11.22
N ILE A 189 -11.41 5.10 10.63
CA ILE A 189 -11.04 5.85 9.43
C ILE A 189 -11.17 4.93 8.23
N LEU A 190 -12.00 5.34 7.27
CA LEU A 190 -12.16 4.69 5.98
C LEU A 190 -11.34 5.44 4.95
N ALA A 191 -10.23 4.85 4.52
CA ALA A 191 -9.47 5.31 3.36
C ALA A 191 -10.33 5.15 2.08
N LEU A 192 -10.42 6.20 1.27
CA LEU A 192 -11.10 6.17 -0.02
C LEU A 192 -10.07 5.89 -1.12
N GLU A 193 -10.04 4.65 -1.58
CA GLU A 193 -9.15 4.22 -2.65
C GLU A 193 -9.68 4.64 -4.04
N ARG A 194 -8.76 4.91 -4.98
CA ARG A 194 -9.10 5.19 -6.40
C ARG A 194 -9.34 3.91 -7.22
N GLY A 195 -9.78 2.82 -6.56
CA GLY A 195 -10.07 1.52 -7.15
C GLY A 195 -11.55 1.13 -7.05
N PRO A 196 -11.96 -0.04 -7.55
CA PRO A 196 -13.27 -0.59 -7.26
C PRO A 196 -13.37 -0.89 -5.77
N ALA A 197 -13.86 0.08 -5.02
CA ALA A 197 -14.94 -0.11 -4.07
C ALA A 197 -14.94 -1.48 -3.35
N SER A 198 -14.10 -1.65 -2.34
CA SER A 198 -14.16 -2.85 -1.49
C SER A 198 -14.66 -2.45 -0.11
N ALA A 199 -15.82 -2.98 0.27
CA ALA A 199 -16.23 -3.03 1.67
C ALA A 199 -15.18 -3.82 2.50
N LYS A 200 -15.36 -3.87 3.83
CA LYS A 200 -14.48 -4.64 4.72
C LYS A 200 -14.19 -6.03 4.10
N PRO A 201 -12.92 -6.45 4.02
CA PRO A 201 -12.54 -7.60 3.20
C PRO A 201 -13.13 -8.93 3.69
N VAL A 202 -13.56 -8.98 4.95
CA VAL A 202 -14.13 -10.18 5.57
C VAL A 202 -15.48 -9.85 6.21
N HIS A 203 -16.52 -10.55 5.78
CA HIS A 203 -17.85 -10.49 6.37
C HIS A 203 -18.34 -11.90 6.73
N LEU A 204 -18.78 -12.10 7.98
CA LEU A 204 -19.44 -13.32 8.42
C LEU A 204 -20.93 -13.06 8.64
N ARG A 205 -21.79 -13.71 7.84
CA ARG A 205 -23.24 -13.63 8.01
C ARG A 205 -23.75 -14.90 8.71
N ILE A 206 -24.32 -14.71 9.89
CA ILE A 206 -24.94 -15.78 10.69
C ILE A 206 -26.45 -15.77 10.44
N LYS A 207 -27.06 -16.94 10.25
CA LYS A 207 -28.50 -17.11 9.99
C LYS A 207 -29.07 -18.23 10.85
N GLY A 208 -30.28 -18.05 11.36
CA GLY A 208 -31.00 -19.03 12.16
C GLY A 208 -32.30 -18.46 12.70
N ASP A 209 -33.16 -19.34 13.20
CA ASP A 209 -34.50 -18.96 13.70
C ASP A 209 -34.52 -18.74 15.22
N ASN A 210 -33.47 -19.16 15.93
CA ASN A 210 -33.36 -19.02 17.37
C ASN A 210 -32.46 -17.84 17.74
N TRP A 211 -33.08 -16.78 18.26
CA TRP A 211 -32.39 -15.55 18.66
C TRP A 211 -31.29 -15.76 19.71
N GLN A 212 -31.56 -16.60 20.71
CA GLN A 212 -30.60 -16.85 21.79
C GLN A 212 -29.35 -17.55 21.26
N LEU A 213 -29.54 -18.58 20.42
CA LEU A 213 -28.43 -19.31 19.80
C LEU A 213 -27.62 -18.43 18.83
N LEU A 214 -28.30 -17.53 18.10
CA LEU A 214 -27.63 -16.56 17.23
C LEU A 214 -26.73 -15.62 18.03
N ARG A 215 -27.20 -15.12 19.17
CA ARG A 215 -26.41 -14.24 20.04
C ARG A 215 -25.18 -14.96 20.57
N ASP A 216 -25.37 -16.12 21.19
CA ASP A 216 -24.28 -16.87 21.82
C ASP A 216 -23.21 -17.28 20.79
N PHE A 217 -23.63 -17.66 19.58
CA PHE A 217 -22.71 -17.95 18.48
C PHE A 217 -22.00 -16.70 17.96
N THR A 218 -22.69 -15.56 17.90
CA THR A 218 -22.08 -14.30 17.45
C THR A 218 -21.01 -13.83 18.44
N GLU A 219 -21.23 -13.98 19.75
CA GLU A 219 -20.22 -13.71 20.78
C GLU A 219 -18.99 -14.63 20.61
N THR A 220 -19.21 -15.93 20.38
CA THR A 220 -18.11 -16.89 20.11
C THR A 220 -17.34 -16.52 18.83
N ALA A 221 -18.05 -16.16 17.76
CA ALA A 221 -17.44 -15.75 16.51
C ALA A 221 -16.65 -14.44 16.67
N ARG A 222 -17.15 -13.50 17.48
CA ARG A 222 -16.51 -12.24 17.81
C ARG A 222 -15.19 -12.47 18.53
N GLU A 223 -15.18 -13.28 19.57
CA GLU A 223 -13.95 -13.68 20.27
C GLU A 223 -12.94 -14.31 19.30
N LYS A 224 -13.43 -15.18 18.40
CA LYS A 224 -12.53 -15.81 17.43
C LYS A 224 -11.91 -14.82 16.44
N PHE A 225 -12.68 -13.81 16.03
CA PHE A 225 -12.17 -12.74 15.16
C PHE A 225 -11.10 -11.91 15.87
N GLU A 226 -11.32 -11.60 17.16
CA GLU A 226 -10.36 -10.84 17.98
C GLU A 226 -9.04 -11.59 18.21
N GLU A 227 -9.08 -12.93 18.30
CA GLU A 227 -7.88 -13.77 18.37
C GLU A 227 -7.14 -13.93 17.03
N THR A 228 -7.79 -13.62 15.91
CA THR A 228 -7.24 -13.89 14.58
C THR A 228 -6.29 -12.76 14.17
N GLN A 229 -5.00 -13.09 14.06
CA GLN A 229 -3.98 -12.14 13.63
C GLN A 229 -4.33 -11.53 12.25
N GLY A 230 -4.30 -10.20 12.18
CA GLY A 230 -4.57 -9.43 10.96
C GLY A 230 -6.01 -8.92 10.83
N LEU A 231 -6.94 -9.34 11.69
CA LEU A 231 -8.27 -8.73 11.74
C LEU A 231 -8.26 -7.51 12.65
N THR A 232 -8.65 -6.37 12.10
CA THR A 232 -8.79 -5.09 12.81
C THR A 232 -10.20 -4.52 12.56
N LEU A 233 -10.58 -3.48 13.31
CA LEU A 233 -11.87 -2.78 13.14
C LEU A 233 -13.08 -3.74 13.15
N ILE A 234 -13.04 -4.72 14.06
CA ILE A 234 -14.04 -5.79 14.17
C ILE A 234 -15.34 -5.22 14.77
N GLU A 235 -16.45 -5.52 14.09
CA GLU A 235 -17.79 -5.06 14.45
C GLU A 235 -18.80 -6.19 14.36
N ASP A 236 -19.89 -6.04 15.11
CA ASP A 236 -21.03 -6.95 15.05
C ASP A 236 -22.36 -6.18 15.14
N THR A 237 -23.44 -6.89 14.82
CA THR A 237 -24.79 -6.36 14.81
C THR A 237 -25.57 -6.67 16.08
N LEU A 238 -24.92 -7.24 17.12
CA LEU A 238 -25.60 -7.49 18.38
C LEU A 238 -25.98 -6.17 19.05
N PRO A 239 -27.01 -6.17 19.91
CA PRO A 239 -27.17 -5.12 20.89
C PRO A 239 -25.94 -5.08 21.79
N LEU A 240 -25.32 -3.91 21.96
CA LEU A 240 -24.19 -3.77 22.87
C LEU A 240 -24.64 -4.10 24.32
N PRO A 241 -23.81 -4.79 25.12
CA PRO A 241 -24.14 -5.12 26.51
C PRO A 241 -24.37 -3.84 27.33
N SER A 242 -25.45 -3.86 28.12
CA SER A 242 -25.90 -2.78 29.00
C SER A 242 -24.95 -2.50 30.15
#